data_AF-A0A076LVQ0-F1
#
_entry.id   AF-A0A076LVQ0-F1
#
_cell.length_a   1.000
_cell.length_b   1.000
_cell.length_c   1.000
_cell.angle_alpha   90.00
_cell.angle_beta   90.00
_cell.angle_gamma   90.00
#
_symmetry.space_group_name_H-M   'P 1'
#
loop_
_entity.id
_entity.type
_entity.pdbx_description
1 polymer ?
#
loop_
_entity_poly.entity_id
_entity_poly.type
_entity_poly.pdbx_seq_one_letter_code
_entity_poly.pdbx_strand_id
1 'polypeptide(L)'
;MNHGNRGIYYRSARDGYGFEHDWVELMPATKTVQDIRFSAREGSQIWRGIGYSDQPPYVITGVENGNRDDFPDQVYRRALQKLINGTWYNVGGL
;
A
#
# COMPACT_ATOMS: atom_id res chain seq x y z
N MET A 1 -29.52 -18.27 -32.74
CA MET A 1 -29.53 -18.02 -31.28
C MET A 1 -28.21 -18.55 -30.72
N ASN A 2 -27.25 -17.67 -30.42
CA ASN A 2 -25.92 -18.08 -29.93
C ASN A 2 -25.92 -18.15 -28.40
N HIS A 3 -25.75 -19.36 -27.86
CA HIS A 3 -25.66 -19.63 -26.43
C HIS A 3 -24.19 -19.84 -26.04
N GLY A 4 -23.38 -18.79 -26.18
CA GLY A 4 -22.00 -18.80 -25.69
C GLY A 4 -21.96 -18.27 -24.27
N ASN A 5 -21.81 -19.16 -23.29
CA ASN A 5 -21.70 -18.80 -21.87
C ASN A 5 -20.57 -17.79 -21.68
N ARG A 6 -20.93 -16.61 -21.17
CA ARG A 6 -20.07 -15.45 -20.87
C ARG A 6 -19.10 -15.73 -19.70
N GLY A 7 -18.48 -16.92 -19.65
CA GLY A 7 -17.71 -17.43 -18.53
C GLY A 7 -16.34 -17.95 -18.97
N ILE A 8 -15.34 -17.58 -18.18
CA ILE A 8 -13.90 -17.86 -18.28
C ILE A 8 -13.58 -19.12 -19.11
N TYR A 9 -12.99 -18.89 -20.30
CA TYR A 9 -12.49 -19.96 -21.16
C TYR A 9 -11.16 -20.51 -20.63
N TYR A 10 -11.02 -21.83 -20.58
CA TYR A 10 -9.73 -22.48 -20.37
C TYR A 10 -8.92 -22.36 -21.67
N ARG A 11 -8.16 -21.27 -21.86
CA ARG A 11 -7.20 -21.19 -22.96
C ARG A 11 -5.92 -21.92 -22.55
N SER A 12 -5.51 -22.90 -23.35
CA SER A 12 -4.23 -23.61 -23.14
C SER A 12 -3.05 -22.70 -23.49
N ALA A 13 -1.90 -22.86 -22.85
CA ALA A 13 -0.67 -22.09 -23.08
C ALA A 13 -0.07 -22.15 -24.52
N ARG A 14 -0.82 -22.64 -25.51
CA ARG A 14 -0.40 -22.94 -26.89
C ARG A 14 -0.90 -21.95 -27.95
N ASP A 15 -1.77 -21.00 -27.61
CA ASP A 15 -2.27 -19.97 -28.53
C ASP A 15 -1.36 -18.74 -28.65
N GLY A 16 -0.20 -18.75 -27.99
CA GLY A 16 0.78 -17.67 -28.02
C GLY A 16 0.41 -16.46 -27.14
N TYR A 17 -0.81 -16.43 -26.60
CA TYR A 17 -1.27 -15.46 -25.61
C TYR A 17 -1.35 -16.19 -24.29
N GLY A 18 -0.30 -16.06 -23.46
CA GLY A 18 -0.21 -16.75 -22.18
C GLY A 18 -1.49 -16.63 -21.35
N PHE A 19 -1.70 -17.60 -20.45
CA PHE A 19 -2.84 -17.68 -19.53
C PHE A 19 -3.14 -16.38 -18.78
N GLU A 20 -2.20 -15.44 -18.72
CA GLU A 20 -2.24 -14.14 -18.06
C GLU A 20 -3.07 -13.07 -18.81
N HIS A 21 -3.27 -13.17 -20.12
CA HIS A 21 -3.90 -12.09 -20.92
C HIS A 21 -5.33 -11.75 -20.46
N ASP A 22 -6.14 -12.76 -20.10
CA ASP A 22 -7.53 -12.54 -19.69
C ASP A 22 -7.67 -12.25 -18.19
N TRP A 23 -6.66 -12.55 -17.38
CA TRP A 23 -6.65 -12.15 -15.96
C TRP A 23 -6.48 -10.65 -15.79
N VAL A 24 -5.76 -9.99 -16.71
CA VAL A 24 -5.67 -8.53 -16.76
C VAL A 24 -7.04 -7.88 -17.00
N GLU A 25 -7.95 -8.56 -17.71
CA GLU A 25 -9.33 -8.09 -17.92
C GLU A 25 -10.21 -8.24 -16.66
N LEU A 26 -9.96 -9.28 -15.84
CA LEU A 26 -10.65 -9.52 -14.58
C LEU A 26 -10.10 -8.66 -13.42
N MET A 27 -8.83 -8.29 -13.47
CA MET A 27 -8.14 -7.47 -12.46
C MET A 27 -7.47 -6.26 -13.13
N PRO A 28 -8.24 -5.38 -13.80
CA PRO A 28 -7.65 -4.25 -14.48
C PRO A 28 -6.88 -3.39 -13.47
N ALA A 29 -5.70 -2.92 -13.85
CA ALA A 29 -4.82 -2.06 -13.06
C ALA A 29 -5.53 -0.83 -12.45
N THR A 30 -6.67 -0.44 -13.03
CA THR A 30 -7.55 0.64 -12.58
C THR A 30 -8.39 0.29 -11.34
N LYS A 31 -8.52 -0.99 -10.98
CA LYS A 31 -9.41 -1.48 -9.91
C LYS A 31 -8.69 -2.28 -8.82
N THR A 32 -7.40 -2.52 -8.96
CA THR A 32 -6.61 -3.31 -8.01
C THR A 32 -5.45 -2.49 -7.44
N VAL A 33 -5.00 -2.89 -6.24
CA VAL A 33 -3.74 -2.40 -5.69
C VAL A 33 -2.59 -3.08 -6.42
N GLN A 34 -1.70 -2.28 -6.99
CA GLN A 34 -0.54 -2.75 -7.76
C GLN A 34 0.71 -2.85 -6.90
N ASP A 35 0.81 -2.04 -5.84
CA ASP A 35 1.94 -2.01 -4.92
C ASP A 35 1.56 -1.30 -3.60
N ILE A 36 2.36 -1.53 -2.55
CA ILE A 36 2.26 -0.90 -1.23
C ILE A 36 3.64 -0.41 -0.80
N ARG A 37 3.71 0.82 -0.27
CA ARG A 37 4.95 1.35 0.30
C ARG A 37 4.70 2.26 1.49
N PHE A 38 5.77 2.55 2.21
CA PHE A 38 5.80 3.70 3.11
C PHE A 38 6.34 4.95 2.40
N SER A 39 5.79 6.11 2.77
CA SER A 39 6.34 7.41 2.39
C SER A 39 7.68 7.70 3.11
N ALA A 40 8.18 8.94 2.92
CA ALA A 40 9.35 9.43 3.63
C ALA A 40 9.11 9.42 5.16
N ARG A 41 10.21 9.27 5.92
CA ARG A 41 10.20 9.26 7.38
C ARG A 41 9.98 10.68 7.91
N GLU A 42 9.02 10.85 8.81
CA GLU A 42 8.88 12.02 9.69
C GLU A 42 9.34 11.66 11.10
N GLY A 43 9.90 12.62 11.86
CA GLY A 43 10.32 12.42 13.25
C GLY A 43 9.84 13.54 14.17
N SER A 44 9.53 13.19 15.41
CA SER A 44 9.14 14.13 16.48
C SER A 44 9.71 13.66 17.82
N GLN A 45 10.06 14.62 18.69
CA GLN A 45 10.49 14.33 20.05
C GLN A 45 9.27 13.98 20.92
N ILE A 46 9.38 12.92 21.74
CA ILE A 46 8.33 12.48 22.67
C ILE A 46 8.74 12.63 24.14
N TRP A 47 10.03 12.59 24.46
CA TRP A 47 10.48 12.98 25.79
C TRP A 47 10.33 14.49 25.98
N ARG A 48 9.40 14.89 26.85
CA ARG A 48 9.02 16.31 27.08
C ARG A 48 8.63 17.06 25.80
N GLY A 49 8.29 16.33 24.73
CA GLY A 49 7.86 16.86 23.43
C GLY A 49 6.40 16.50 23.15
N ILE A 50 5.84 17.06 22.08
CA ILE A 50 4.42 16.87 21.72
C ILE A 50 4.15 15.54 20.99
N GLY A 51 5.19 14.89 20.45
CA GLY A 51 5.04 13.68 19.65
C GLY A 51 4.10 13.85 18.47
N TYR A 52 3.22 12.86 18.28
CA TYR A 52 2.16 12.86 17.27
C TYR A 52 0.85 12.40 17.92
N SER A 53 -0.25 13.08 17.60
CA SER A 53 -1.59 12.52 17.83
C SER A 53 -1.90 11.46 16.78
N ASP A 54 -2.95 10.67 17.03
CA ASP A 54 -3.52 9.84 15.97
C ASP A 54 -3.95 10.73 14.80
N GLN A 55 -3.39 10.47 13.63
CA GLN A 55 -3.56 11.30 12.45
C GLN A 55 -3.42 10.40 11.22
N PRO A 56 -4.53 10.08 10.52
CA PRO A 56 -4.44 9.46 9.21
C PRO A 56 -3.63 10.34 8.26
N PRO A 57 -2.82 9.76 7.36
CA PRO A 57 -2.65 8.33 7.03
C PRO A 57 -1.46 7.66 7.74
N TYR A 58 -0.98 8.20 8.85
CA TYR A 58 0.32 7.84 9.41
C TYR A 58 0.29 6.65 10.36
N VAL A 59 1.38 5.88 10.35
CA VAL A 59 1.69 4.86 11.35
C VAL A 59 3.07 5.13 11.96
N ILE A 60 3.26 4.75 13.22
CA ILE A 60 4.59 4.77 13.85
C ILE A 60 5.44 3.65 13.25
N THR A 61 6.64 3.99 12.79
CA THR A 61 7.59 3.07 12.14
C THR A 61 8.91 2.93 12.89
N GLY A 62 9.10 3.71 13.95
CA GLY A 62 10.25 3.60 14.84
C GLY A 62 10.07 4.41 16.11
N VAL A 63 10.66 3.92 17.19
CA VAL A 63 10.82 4.63 18.47
C VAL A 63 12.29 4.48 18.84
N GLU A 64 12.93 5.58 19.19
CA GLU A 64 14.37 5.63 19.47
C GLU A 64 14.60 6.23 20.85
N ASN A 65 15.48 5.58 21.61
CA ASN A 65 16.15 6.17 22.75
C ASN A 65 17.62 6.38 22.36
N GLY A 66 17.97 7.63 22.05
CA GLY A 66 19.31 7.99 21.58
C GLY A 66 20.32 8.09 22.73
N ASN A 67 19.85 8.46 23.92
CA ASN A 67 20.71 8.63 25.09
C ASN A 67 20.87 7.32 25.92
N ARG A 68 20.04 6.30 25.62
CA ARG A 68 19.98 4.96 26.24
C ARG A 68 19.64 4.94 27.73
N ASP A 69 18.83 5.88 28.19
CA ASP A 69 18.23 5.89 29.52
C ASP A 69 16.89 5.08 29.57
N ASP A 70 16.04 5.37 30.55
CA ASP A 70 14.75 4.70 30.73
C ASP A 70 13.61 5.29 29.87
N PHE A 71 13.85 6.37 29.12
CA PHE A 71 12.82 7.13 28.41
C PHE A 71 13.07 7.22 26.91
N PRO A 72 12.06 6.97 26.05
CA PRO A 72 12.24 7.13 24.62
C PRO A 72 12.26 8.62 24.23
N ASP A 73 13.17 9.00 23.34
CA ASP A 73 13.42 10.39 22.95
C ASP A 73 12.63 10.79 21.70
N GLN A 74 12.71 9.97 20.65
CA GLN A 74 12.16 10.27 19.33
C GLN A 74 11.19 9.19 18.86
N VAL A 75 10.15 9.63 18.16
CA VAL A 75 9.23 8.76 17.43
C VAL A 75 9.30 9.10 15.95
N TYR A 76 9.25 8.07 15.10
CA TYR A 76 9.23 8.20 13.65
C TYR A 76 7.92 7.66 13.09
N ARG A 77 7.32 8.39 12.14
CA ARG A 77 6.10 7.96 11.44
C ARG A 77 6.25 8.03 9.93
N ARG A 78 5.43 7.27 9.22
CA ARG A 78 5.32 7.30 7.74
C ARG A 78 3.87 7.07 7.35
N ALA A 79 3.41 7.73 6.29
CA ALA A 79 2.15 7.40 5.64
C ALA A 79 2.26 6.04 4.93
N LEU A 80 1.26 5.18 5.10
CA LEU A 80 1.08 3.99 4.26
C LEU A 80 0.49 4.43 2.92
N GLN A 81 1.06 3.94 1.81
CA GLN A 81 0.64 4.29 0.46
C GLN A 81 0.32 3.05 -0.38
N LYS A 82 -0.66 3.19 -1.28
CA LYS A 82 -1.03 2.17 -2.27
C LYS A 82 -0.95 2.72 -3.68
N LEU A 83 -0.46 1.90 -4.61
CA LEU A 83 -0.45 2.21 -6.04
C LEU A 83 -1.73 1.69 -6.68
N ILE A 84 -2.51 2.56 -7.29
CA ILE A 84 -3.68 2.21 -8.10
C ILE A 84 -3.60 3.00 -9.40
N ASN A 85 -3.75 2.32 -10.54
CA ASN A 85 -3.68 2.95 -11.86
C ASN A 85 -2.43 3.84 -12.07
N GLY A 86 -1.26 3.36 -11.62
CA GLY A 86 0.00 4.12 -11.71
C GLY A 86 0.11 5.34 -10.78
N THR A 87 -0.89 5.60 -9.94
CA THR A 87 -0.91 6.74 -9.00
C THR A 87 -0.82 6.25 -7.55
N TRP A 88 0.04 6.90 -6.75
CA TRP A 88 0.19 6.61 -5.33
C TRP A 88 -0.84 7.40 -4.50
N TYR A 89 -1.58 6.68 -3.66
CA TYR A 89 -2.56 7.24 -2.74
C TYR A 89 -2.20 6.92 -1.30
N ASN A 90 -2.45 7.85 -0.38
CA ASN A 90 -2.38 7.57 1.05
C ASN A 90 -3.52 6.65 1.48
N VAL A 91 -3.23 5.70 2.37
CA VAL A 91 -4.23 4.80 2.95
C VAL A 91 -4.88 5.47 4.15
N GLY A 92 -6.21 5.60 4.15
CA GLY A 92 -6.96 6.16 5.27
C GLY A 92 -7.01 7.70 5.30
N GLY A 93 -6.52 8.40 4.27
CA GLY A 93 -6.84 9.82 4.10
C GLY A 93 -8.31 9.98 3.73
N LEU A 94 -9.05 10.76 4.54
CA LEU A 94 -10.40 11.25 4.19
C LEU A 94 -10.33 12.28 3.06
#